data_AF-A0A918DFI8-F1
#
_entry.id   AF-A0A918DFI8-F1
#
_cell.length_a   1.000
_cell.length_b   1.000
_cell.length_c   1.000
_cell.angle_alpha   90.00
_cell.angle_beta   90.00
_cell.angle_gamma   90.00
#
_symmetry.space_group_name_H-M   'P 1'
#
loop_
_entity.id
_entity.type
_entity.pdbx_description
1 polymer ?
#
loop_
_entity_poly.entity_id
_entity_poly.type
_entity_poly.pdbx_seq_one_letter_code
_entity_poly.pdbx_strand_id
1 'polypeptide(L)'
;MTDTNPLCIGPRCGRGDPRQAANGSLICATCATRLRRDLEIAPQLMRWLEQHKTPGQGGGDRVSGSQEASTPTRLDVLSMLHEGATPIHGDDDDQIGPPSIPSTLKNWAWLIAEHRGLVYPQRADVGELSAWLLRHLDWATGQPWIDDMIGEVGALRRWALGLAPWAVHVQELVGPCRSCGKRALVRAAGERYIECDAREEVGGCGSLWTEEEYEEHVAELVGRRRQSRKVSAKTKRGVAE
;
A
#
# COMPACT_ATOMS: atom_id res chain seq x y z
N MET A 1 21.67 18.14 -23.05
CA MET A 1 21.83 17.79 -21.62
C MET A 1 20.85 16.68 -21.35
N THR A 2 21.33 15.45 -21.13
CA THR A 2 20.47 14.34 -20.72
C THR A 2 20.13 14.57 -19.26
N ASP A 3 19.00 15.24 -19.00
CA ASP A 3 18.40 15.30 -17.67
C ASP A 3 17.94 13.89 -17.31
N THR A 4 18.86 13.13 -16.74
CA THR A 4 18.49 11.89 -16.07
C THR A 4 17.75 12.30 -14.80
N ASN A 5 16.45 12.01 -14.74
CA ASN A 5 15.67 12.26 -13.53
C ASN A 5 16.37 11.64 -12.31
N PRO A 6 16.30 12.30 -11.14
CA PRO A 6 16.84 11.74 -9.91
C PRO A 6 16.17 10.40 -9.58
N LEU A 7 16.80 9.62 -8.71
CA LEU A 7 16.20 8.39 -8.20
C LEU A 7 14.96 8.71 -7.37
N CYS A 8 13.97 7.82 -7.43
CA CYS A 8 12.75 7.92 -6.65
C CYS A 8 13.06 7.81 -5.15
N ILE A 9 12.60 8.78 -4.36
CA ILE A 9 12.79 8.78 -2.90
C ILE A 9 11.72 8.00 -2.14
N GLY A 10 10.66 7.55 -2.81
CA GLY A 10 9.55 6.85 -2.17
C GLY A 10 9.98 5.61 -1.38
N PRO A 11 9.39 5.36 -0.20
CA PRO A 11 9.82 4.30 0.70
C PRO A 11 9.64 2.92 0.05
N ARG A 12 10.65 2.06 0.24
CA ARG A 12 10.69 0.69 -0.32
C ARG A 12 10.59 0.63 -1.85
N CYS A 13 10.82 1.74 -2.55
CA CYS A 13 10.86 1.76 -4.00
C CYS A 13 12.13 1.06 -4.50
N GLY A 14 11.99 0.25 -5.55
CA GLY A 14 13.15 -0.25 -6.30
C GLY A 14 14.10 -1.15 -5.50
N ARG A 15 13.62 -1.89 -4.48
CA ARG A 15 14.43 -2.94 -3.83
C ARG A 15 14.86 -3.96 -4.90
N GLY A 16 16.11 -3.86 -5.34
CA GLY A 16 16.73 -4.66 -6.40
C GLY A 16 17.12 -3.88 -7.67
N ASP A 17 16.35 -2.86 -8.05
CA ASP A 17 16.64 -1.96 -9.17
C ASP A 17 15.94 -0.59 -8.93
N PRO A 18 16.70 0.45 -8.52
CA PRO A 18 16.14 1.76 -8.19
C PRO A 18 15.41 2.39 -9.37
N ARG A 19 14.14 2.80 -9.15
CA ARG A 19 13.35 3.47 -10.20
C ARG A 19 13.70 4.94 -10.27
N GLN A 20 13.72 5.50 -11.48
CA GLN A 20 13.83 6.94 -11.67
C GLN A 20 12.52 7.64 -11.29
N ALA A 21 12.64 8.85 -10.74
CA ALA A 21 11.51 9.73 -10.52
C ALA A 21 10.88 10.13 -11.86
N ALA A 22 9.58 10.44 -11.85
CA ALA A 22 8.91 11.02 -13.02
C ALA A 22 9.34 12.48 -13.20
N ASN A 23 9.22 13.01 -14.43
CA ASN A 23 9.54 14.41 -14.72
C ASN A 23 8.75 15.36 -13.80
N GLY A 24 9.46 16.28 -13.12
CA GLY A 24 8.84 17.25 -12.21
C GLY A 24 8.38 16.66 -10.86
N SER A 25 8.75 15.42 -10.55
CA SER A 25 8.42 14.70 -9.31
C SER A 25 9.71 14.19 -8.66
N LEU A 26 9.65 13.92 -7.35
CA LEU A 26 10.72 13.23 -6.60
C LEU A 26 10.45 11.72 -6.48
N ILE A 27 9.31 11.25 -6.97
CA ILE A 27 8.90 9.84 -6.93
C ILE A 27 8.58 9.29 -8.32
N CYS A 28 8.74 7.98 -8.50
CA CYS A 28 8.39 7.28 -9.72
C CYS A 28 6.87 7.14 -9.91
N ALA A 29 6.43 6.86 -11.14
CA ALA A 29 5.02 6.65 -11.47
C ALA A 29 4.35 5.55 -10.61
N THR A 30 5.08 4.50 -10.22
CA THR A 30 4.55 3.44 -9.37
C THR A 30 4.30 3.91 -7.94
N CYS A 31 5.21 4.70 -7.35
CA CYS A 31 5.01 5.28 -6.03
C CYS A 31 3.86 6.29 -6.03
N ALA A 32 3.72 7.10 -7.09
CA ALA A 32 2.58 8.00 -7.25
C ALA A 32 1.25 7.22 -7.35
N THR A 33 1.24 6.12 -8.10
CA THR A 33 0.05 5.24 -8.23
C THR A 33 -0.31 4.57 -6.90
N ARG A 34 0.69 4.15 -6.12
CA ARG A 34 0.48 3.60 -4.77
C ARG A 34 -0.14 4.62 -3.83
N LEU A 35 0.42 5.84 -3.78
CA LEU A 35 -0.11 6.90 -2.93
C LEU A 35 -1.55 7.25 -3.32
N ARG A 36 -1.83 7.36 -4.62
CA ARG A 36 -3.19 7.57 -5.14
C ARG A 36 -4.14 6.47 -4.68
N ARG A 37 -3.78 5.19 -4.87
CA ARG A 37 -4.56 4.04 -4.39
C ARG A 37 -4.84 4.15 -2.89
N ASP A 38 -3.81 4.44 -2.10
CA ASP A 38 -3.92 4.44 -0.63
C ASP A 38 -4.80 5.60 -0.13
N LEU A 39 -4.81 6.75 -0.81
CA LEU A 39 -5.76 7.84 -0.55
C LEU A 39 -7.18 7.51 -1.00
N GLU A 40 -7.33 6.87 -2.17
CA GLU A 40 -8.63 6.46 -2.72
C GLU A 40 -9.34 5.44 -1.84
N ILE A 41 -8.60 4.52 -1.20
CA ILE A 41 -9.15 3.44 -0.37
C ILE A 41 -9.47 3.86 1.07
N ALA A 42 -8.90 4.96 1.56
CA ALA A 42 -9.04 5.37 2.96
C ALA A 42 -10.51 5.50 3.45
N PRO A 43 -11.47 6.05 2.66
CA PRO A 43 -12.88 6.10 3.07
C PRO A 43 -13.53 4.71 3.16
N GLN A 44 -13.12 3.75 2.32
CA GLN A 44 -13.58 2.37 2.39
C GLN A 44 -13.03 1.71 3.67
N LEU A 45 -11.76 1.94 4.01
CA LEU A 45 -11.15 1.43 5.23
C LEU A 45 -11.89 1.91 6.48
N MET A 46 -12.26 3.19 6.55
CA MET A 46 -13.06 3.74 7.66
C MET A 46 -14.40 3.02 7.81
N ARG A 47 -15.18 2.91 6.72
CA ARG A 47 -16.49 2.22 6.75
C ARG A 47 -16.34 0.76 7.17
N TRP A 48 -15.28 0.12 6.72
CA TRP A 48 -15.01 -1.26 7.02
C TRP A 48 -14.58 -1.45 8.50
N LEU A 49 -13.69 -0.61 9.03
CA LEU A 49 -13.29 -0.63 10.44
C LEU A 49 -14.48 -0.35 11.37
N GLU A 50 -15.37 0.58 11.01
CA GLU A 50 -16.57 0.91 11.78
C GLU A 50 -17.50 -0.31 11.98
N GLN A 51 -17.59 -1.19 10.97
CA GLN A 51 -18.36 -2.44 11.05
C GLN A 51 -17.73 -3.47 11.98
N HIS A 52 -16.46 -3.32 12.34
CA HIS A 52 -15.66 -4.28 13.10
C HIS A 52 -15.19 -3.74 14.46
N LYS A 53 -15.80 -2.64 14.94
CA LYS A 53 -15.48 -2.07 16.26
C LYS A 53 -15.80 -3.00 17.43
N THR A 54 -16.83 -3.83 17.31
CA THR A 54 -17.22 -4.80 18.33
C THR A 54 -16.49 -6.13 18.10
N PRO A 55 -15.85 -6.72 19.13
CA PRO A 55 -15.28 -8.06 19.02
C PRO A 55 -16.36 -9.06 18.59
N GLY A 56 -15.99 -9.99 17.71
CA GLY A 56 -16.75 -11.24 17.58
C GLY A 56 -16.71 -12.05 18.88
N GLN A 57 -17.26 -13.26 18.92
CA GLN A 57 -17.31 -14.09 20.15
C GLN A 57 -15.94 -14.44 20.80
N GLY A 58 -14.82 -13.97 20.27
CA GLY A 58 -13.51 -13.99 20.92
C GLY A 58 -13.27 -12.67 21.66
N GLY A 59 -13.12 -12.74 22.98
CA GLY A 59 -13.01 -11.59 23.90
C GLY A 59 -12.01 -10.51 23.47
N GLY A 60 -12.32 -9.27 23.84
CA GLY A 60 -11.53 -8.09 23.49
C GLY A 60 -10.15 -8.02 24.15
N ASP A 61 -9.39 -6.99 23.77
CA ASP A 61 -8.04 -6.78 24.26
C ASP A 61 -8.03 -6.60 25.79
N ARG A 62 -7.10 -7.30 26.44
CA ARG A 62 -6.78 -7.11 27.85
C ARG A 62 -5.75 -5.99 27.96
N VAL A 63 -6.05 -4.99 28.78
CA VAL A 63 -5.06 -4.00 29.22
C VAL A 63 -4.05 -4.73 30.09
N SER A 64 -2.78 -4.73 29.68
CA SER A 64 -1.68 -5.33 30.45
C SER A 64 -1.66 -4.75 31.87
N GLY A 65 -1.72 -5.60 32.89
CA GLY A 65 -1.66 -5.21 34.31
C GLY A 65 -3.01 -4.97 35.01
N SER A 66 -4.15 -5.02 34.31
CA SER A 66 -5.48 -4.88 34.94
C SER A 66 -6.15 -6.24 35.18
N GLN A 67 -6.78 -6.40 36.35
CA GLN A 67 -7.69 -7.53 36.65
C GLN A 67 -9.12 -7.31 36.12
N GLU A 68 -9.36 -6.20 35.40
CA GLU A 68 -10.67 -5.87 34.85
C GLU A 68 -11.02 -6.74 33.64
N ALA A 69 -12.33 -6.87 33.38
CA ALA A 69 -12.84 -7.57 32.22
C ALA A 69 -12.31 -6.91 30.93
N SER A 70 -12.00 -7.74 29.92
CA SER A 70 -11.60 -7.28 28.58
C SER A 70 -12.57 -6.22 28.06
N THR A 71 -12.03 -5.14 27.49
CA THR A 71 -12.86 -4.07 26.94
C THR A 71 -13.81 -4.65 25.87
N PRO A 72 -15.09 -4.22 25.83
CA PRO A 72 -16.08 -4.74 24.88
C PRO A 72 -15.87 -4.22 23.46
N THR A 73 -14.77 -3.51 23.19
CA THR A 73 -14.46 -2.84 21.93
C THR A 73 -13.00 -3.07 21.59
N ARG A 74 -12.70 -3.17 20.30
CA ARG A 74 -11.33 -3.33 19.81
C ARG A 74 -10.59 -2.00 19.83
N LEU A 75 -9.63 -1.86 20.76
CA LEU A 75 -8.92 -0.59 20.99
C LEU A 75 -8.07 -0.18 19.79
N ASP A 76 -7.47 -1.14 19.10
CA ASP A 76 -6.73 -0.93 17.86
C ASP A 76 -7.60 -0.36 16.73
N VAL A 77 -8.82 -0.89 16.56
CA VAL A 77 -9.81 -0.39 15.59
C VAL A 77 -10.24 1.03 15.96
N LEU A 78 -10.49 1.30 17.24
CA LEU A 78 -10.85 2.65 17.71
C LEU A 78 -9.73 3.67 17.47
N SER A 79 -8.47 3.30 17.72
CA SER A 79 -7.31 4.16 17.46
C SER A 79 -7.23 4.59 16.00
N MET A 80 -7.60 3.70 15.06
CA MET A 80 -7.63 4.05 13.64
C MET A 80 -8.81 4.95 13.26
N LEU A 81 -9.96 4.80 13.92
CA LEU A 81 -11.21 5.50 13.58
C LEU A 81 -11.29 6.93 14.11
N HIS A 82 -10.71 7.21 15.27
CA HIS A 82 -10.92 8.46 15.97
C HIS A 82 -9.82 9.50 15.73
N GLU A 83 -10.23 10.74 15.47
CA GLU A 83 -9.34 11.90 15.44
C GLU A 83 -8.72 12.14 16.81
N GLY A 84 -7.44 12.54 16.83
CA GLY A 84 -6.72 12.80 18.07
C GLY A 84 -6.29 11.53 18.82
N ALA A 85 -6.58 10.34 18.28
CA ALA A 85 -5.95 9.13 18.75
C ALA A 85 -4.45 9.21 18.44
N THR A 86 -3.67 9.48 19.48
CA THR A 86 -2.22 9.36 19.45
C THR A 86 -1.86 7.88 19.36
N PRO A 87 -0.88 7.48 18.55
CA PRO A 87 -0.23 6.19 18.77
C PRO A 87 0.16 6.16 20.25
N ILE A 88 -0.25 5.11 20.97
CA ILE A 88 0.09 4.98 22.39
C ILE A 88 1.60 4.81 22.45
N HIS A 89 2.34 5.89 22.69
CA HIS A 89 3.77 5.86 22.98
C HIS A 89 3.90 5.74 24.49
N GLY A 90 4.36 4.58 24.97
CA GLY A 90 4.84 4.46 26.34
C GLY A 90 6.21 5.12 26.47
N ASP A 91 6.58 5.50 27.70
CA ASP A 91 7.96 5.91 28.04
C ASP A 91 8.98 4.76 27.79
N ASP A 92 8.48 3.52 27.72
CA ASP A 92 9.17 2.37 27.18
C ASP A 92 8.63 2.12 25.76
N ASP A 93 9.52 2.17 24.76
CA ASP A 93 9.31 2.05 23.29
C ASP A 93 8.57 0.77 22.80
N ASP A 94 7.91 0.05 23.71
CA ASP A 94 7.34 -1.30 23.56
C ASP A 94 5.85 -1.30 23.19
N GLN A 95 5.20 -0.13 23.10
CA GLN A 95 3.82 -0.03 22.64
C GLN A 95 3.72 0.89 21.43
N ILE A 96 3.24 0.34 20.31
CA ILE A 96 2.94 1.08 19.07
C ILE A 96 1.50 0.75 18.68
N GLY A 97 0.58 1.68 18.96
CA GLY A 97 -0.79 1.60 18.46
C GLY A 97 -0.87 1.97 16.96
N PRO A 98 -1.93 1.52 16.24
CA PRO A 98 -2.10 1.88 14.85
C PRO A 98 -2.38 3.39 14.69
N PRO A 99 -1.95 4.02 13.58
CA PRO A 99 -2.19 5.43 13.34
C PRO A 99 -3.66 5.73 13.04
N SER A 100 -4.12 6.90 13.48
CA SER A 100 -5.45 7.42 13.20
C SER A 100 -5.59 7.88 11.75
N ILE A 101 -6.52 7.25 11.00
CA ILE A 101 -6.82 7.64 9.61
C ILE A 101 -7.20 9.12 9.50
N PRO A 102 -8.20 9.64 10.24
CA PRO A 102 -8.56 11.05 10.11
C PRO A 102 -7.42 11.99 10.50
N SER A 103 -6.67 11.69 11.56
CA SER A 103 -5.57 12.56 12.00
C SER A 103 -4.44 12.62 10.98
N THR A 104 -4.04 11.48 10.42
CA THR A 104 -3.01 11.43 9.36
C THR A 104 -3.44 12.24 8.14
N LEU A 105 -4.66 12.05 7.62
CA LEU A 105 -5.12 12.81 6.45
C LEU A 105 -5.25 14.31 6.73
N LYS A 106 -5.69 14.70 7.93
CA LYS A 106 -5.77 16.10 8.36
C LYS A 106 -4.39 16.76 8.40
N ASN A 107 -3.39 16.08 8.96
CA ASN A 107 -2.03 16.60 9.03
C ASN A 107 -1.45 16.87 7.64
N TRP A 108 -1.60 15.93 6.69
CA TRP A 108 -1.15 16.13 5.32
C TRP A 108 -1.95 17.22 4.59
N ALA A 109 -3.26 17.29 4.80
CA ALA A 109 -4.07 18.34 4.20
C ALA A 109 -3.70 19.73 4.73
N TRP A 110 -3.40 19.83 6.03
CA TRP A 110 -2.95 21.07 6.67
C TRP A 110 -1.57 21.49 6.14
N LEU A 111 -0.59 20.59 6.10
CA LEU A 111 0.75 20.88 5.59
C LEU A 111 0.71 21.38 4.14
N ILE A 112 -0.05 20.71 3.27
CA ILE A 112 -0.19 21.14 1.87
C ILE A 112 -0.90 22.50 1.79
N ALA A 113 -1.93 22.73 2.61
CA ALA A 113 -2.64 24.00 2.63
C ALA A 113 -1.72 25.15 3.06
N GLU A 114 -0.92 24.94 4.10
CA GLU A 114 0.07 25.90 4.59
C GLU A 114 1.12 26.23 3.52
N HIS A 115 1.80 25.22 2.97
CA HIS A 115 2.84 25.42 1.96
C HIS A 115 2.34 26.08 0.67
N ARG A 116 1.06 25.86 0.32
CA ARG A 116 0.45 26.41 -0.90
C ARG A 116 -0.35 27.69 -0.68
N GLY A 117 -0.49 28.16 0.56
CA GLY A 117 -1.37 29.28 0.90
C GLY A 117 -2.85 29.04 0.55
N LEU A 118 -3.31 27.79 0.67
CA LEU A 118 -4.69 27.40 0.40
C LEU A 118 -5.53 27.43 1.68
N VAL A 119 -6.85 27.50 1.51
CA VAL A 119 -7.79 27.33 2.62
C VAL A 119 -7.83 25.86 3.04
N TYR A 120 -7.46 25.61 4.29
CA TYR A 120 -7.54 24.28 4.90
C TYR A 120 -9.00 23.84 5.09
N PRO A 121 -9.40 22.63 4.67
CA PRO A 121 -10.76 22.14 4.81
C PRO A 121 -11.05 21.67 6.27
N GLN A 122 -11.22 22.63 7.18
CA GLN A 122 -11.23 22.38 8.63
C GLN A 122 -12.32 21.42 9.14
N ARG A 123 -13.44 21.33 8.42
CA ARG A 123 -14.59 20.47 8.77
C ARG A 123 -14.75 19.26 7.86
N ALA A 124 -13.77 18.98 7.00
CA ALA A 124 -13.87 17.89 6.06
C ALA A 124 -13.82 16.51 6.75
N ASP A 125 -14.68 15.60 6.30
CA ASP A 125 -14.59 14.19 6.67
C ASP A 125 -13.44 13.47 5.91
N VAL A 126 -13.22 12.19 6.21
CA VAL A 126 -12.16 11.39 5.57
C VAL A 126 -12.32 11.31 4.05
N GLY A 127 -13.56 11.23 3.54
CA GLY A 127 -13.83 11.20 2.11
C GLY A 127 -13.47 12.51 1.43
N GLU A 128 -13.87 13.62 2.03
CA GLU A 128 -13.58 14.98 1.57
C GLU A 128 -12.07 15.28 1.64
N LEU A 129 -11.39 14.87 2.71
CA LEU A 129 -9.93 14.99 2.87
C LEU A 129 -9.19 14.16 1.83
N SER A 130 -9.56 12.88 1.63
CA SER A 130 -8.98 12.05 0.57
C SER A 130 -9.15 12.69 -0.81
N ALA A 131 -10.35 13.15 -1.14
CA ALA A 131 -10.61 13.83 -2.41
C ALA A 131 -9.81 15.12 -2.56
N TRP A 132 -9.64 15.87 -1.46
CA TRP A 132 -8.82 17.08 -1.43
C TRP A 132 -7.35 16.76 -1.69
N LEU A 133 -6.78 15.81 -0.96
CA LEU A 133 -5.38 15.38 -1.13
C LEU A 133 -5.12 14.88 -2.55
N LEU A 134 -6.04 14.10 -3.12
CA LEU A 134 -5.93 13.60 -4.50
C LEU A 134 -5.81 14.74 -5.54
N ARG A 135 -6.51 15.86 -5.35
CA ARG A 135 -6.41 17.04 -6.24
C ARG A 135 -5.07 17.76 -6.14
N HIS A 136 -4.36 17.59 -5.03
CA HIS A 136 -3.07 18.24 -4.79
C HIS A 136 -1.87 17.30 -4.93
N LEU A 137 -2.11 16.03 -5.27
CA LEU A 137 -1.10 14.98 -5.34
C LEU A 137 0.03 15.33 -6.31
N ASP A 138 -0.29 15.80 -7.52
CA ASP A 138 0.74 16.13 -8.52
C ASP A 138 1.75 17.15 -8.00
N TRP A 139 1.27 18.19 -7.29
CA TRP A 139 2.16 19.15 -6.63
C TRP A 139 2.93 18.53 -5.45
N ALA A 140 2.26 17.71 -4.63
CA ALA A 140 2.87 17.04 -3.49
C ALA A 140 4.01 16.12 -3.94
N THR A 141 3.90 15.47 -5.10
CA THR A 141 4.93 14.55 -5.61
C THR A 141 6.29 15.21 -5.87
N GLY A 142 6.32 16.53 -6.05
CA GLY A 142 7.55 17.31 -6.19
C GLY A 142 8.13 17.85 -4.88
N GLN A 143 7.53 17.55 -3.73
CA GLN A 143 7.96 18.09 -2.42
C GLN A 143 8.94 17.15 -1.71
N PRO A 144 9.93 17.68 -0.97
CA PRO A 144 10.98 16.87 -0.35
C PRO A 144 10.49 15.89 0.72
N TRP A 145 9.31 16.13 1.30
CA TRP A 145 8.68 15.31 2.35
C TRP A 145 7.74 14.22 1.79
N ILE A 146 7.68 14.02 0.47
CA ILE A 146 6.71 13.10 -0.15
C ILE A 146 6.91 11.64 0.27
N ASP A 147 8.12 11.23 0.60
CA ASP A 147 8.43 9.89 1.10
C ASP A 147 7.78 9.61 2.45
N ASP A 148 7.78 10.59 3.36
CA ASP A 148 7.05 10.53 4.63
C ASP A 148 5.55 10.33 4.40
N MET A 149 4.96 11.12 3.49
CA MET A 149 3.53 11.00 3.15
C MET A 149 3.19 9.61 2.61
N ILE A 150 4.02 9.06 1.71
CA ILE A 150 3.82 7.71 1.20
C ILE A 150 3.93 6.68 2.33
N GLY A 151 4.90 6.86 3.22
CA GLY A 151 5.15 5.98 4.36
C GLY A 151 3.95 5.89 5.28
N GLU A 152 3.45 7.06 5.72
CA GLU A 152 2.34 7.20 6.65
C GLU A 152 1.00 6.79 6.05
N VAL A 153 0.64 7.32 4.87
CA VAL A 153 -0.63 6.97 4.20
C VAL A 153 -0.66 5.49 3.85
N GLY A 154 0.46 4.93 3.38
CA GLY A 154 0.58 3.49 3.14
C GLY A 154 0.51 2.67 4.43
N ALA A 155 0.92 3.23 5.59
CA ALA A 155 0.80 2.55 6.88
C ALA A 155 -0.65 2.39 7.31
N LEU A 156 -1.51 3.40 7.08
CA LEU A 156 -2.95 3.31 7.37
C LEU A 156 -3.56 2.06 6.73
N ARG A 157 -3.32 1.85 5.44
CA ARG A 157 -3.80 0.67 4.72
C ARG A 157 -3.26 -0.63 5.32
N ARG A 158 -1.95 -0.72 5.57
CA ARG A 158 -1.33 -1.93 6.13
C ARG A 158 -1.89 -2.29 7.50
N TRP A 159 -2.07 -1.30 8.37
CA TRP A 159 -2.66 -1.50 9.69
C TRP A 159 -4.11 -1.94 9.58
N ALA A 160 -4.96 -1.22 8.82
CA ALA A 160 -6.37 -1.57 8.67
C ALA A 160 -6.57 -3.00 8.15
N LEU A 161 -5.77 -3.39 7.15
CA LEU A 161 -5.77 -4.76 6.60
C LEU A 161 -5.24 -5.80 7.60
N GLY A 162 -4.31 -5.43 8.49
CA GLY A 162 -3.82 -6.31 9.55
C GLY A 162 -4.80 -6.52 10.70
N LEU A 163 -5.74 -5.58 10.92
CA LEU A 163 -6.69 -5.66 12.03
C LEU A 163 -7.89 -6.57 11.75
N ALA A 164 -8.25 -6.86 10.50
CA ALA A 164 -9.45 -7.67 10.20
C ALA A 164 -9.42 -9.08 10.82
N PRO A 165 -10.55 -9.60 11.37
CA PRO A 165 -10.62 -10.98 11.87
C PRO A 165 -10.54 -12.06 10.76
N TRP A 166 -10.21 -11.67 9.53
CA TRP A 166 -9.85 -12.55 8.45
C TRP A 166 -8.46 -12.13 8.04
N ALA A 167 -7.49 -13.05 8.08
CA ALA A 167 -6.28 -12.90 7.29
C ALA A 167 -6.75 -12.48 5.90
N VAL A 168 -6.50 -11.22 5.52
CA VAL A 168 -6.82 -10.70 4.19
C VAL A 168 -6.43 -11.81 3.25
N HIS A 169 -7.39 -12.37 2.51
CA HIS A 169 -7.07 -13.52 1.67
C HIS A 169 -6.08 -13.01 0.63
N VAL A 170 -4.81 -13.30 0.86
CA VAL A 170 -3.72 -12.94 -0.02
C VAL A 170 -3.58 -14.11 -0.97
N GLN A 171 -4.06 -13.92 -2.18
CA GLN A 171 -3.87 -14.87 -3.26
C GLN A 171 -2.47 -14.70 -3.81
N GLU A 172 -1.63 -15.72 -3.67
CA GLU A 172 -0.39 -15.82 -4.43
C GLU A 172 -0.70 -16.10 -5.89
N LEU A 173 -0.09 -15.32 -6.79
CA LEU A 173 -0.34 -15.40 -8.22
C LEU A 173 0.79 -16.11 -8.95
N VAL A 174 0.44 -16.76 -10.06
CA VAL A 174 1.39 -17.55 -10.85
C VAL A 174 2.27 -16.63 -11.70
N GLY A 175 3.55 -16.97 -11.78
CA GLY A 175 4.52 -16.33 -12.66
C GLY A 175 5.46 -15.36 -11.94
N PRO A 176 6.60 -15.01 -12.58
CA PRO A 176 7.50 -13.99 -12.06
C PRO A 176 6.96 -12.58 -12.35
N CYS A 177 7.25 -11.61 -11.48
CA CYS A 177 7.02 -10.20 -11.78
C CYS A 177 7.87 -9.76 -12.99
N ARG A 178 7.27 -9.14 -14.02
CA ARG A 178 8.00 -8.58 -15.19
C ARG A 178 9.10 -7.61 -14.78
N SER A 179 8.87 -6.79 -13.75
CA SER A 179 9.84 -5.75 -13.36
C SER A 179 11.10 -6.29 -12.70
N CYS A 180 11.04 -7.39 -11.94
CA CYS A 180 12.20 -7.86 -11.15
C CYS A 180 12.46 -9.36 -11.23
N GLY A 181 11.65 -10.12 -11.98
CA GLY A 181 11.77 -11.56 -12.15
C GLY A 181 11.36 -12.41 -10.93
N LYS A 182 11.07 -11.82 -9.76
CA LYS A 182 10.74 -12.57 -8.54
C LYS A 182 9.30 -13.09 -8.56
N ARG A 183 9.08 -14.28 -7.97
CA ARG A 183 7.75 -14.90 -7.81
C ARG A 183 7.08 -14.39 -6.54
N ALA A 184 6.80 -13.10 -6.53
CA ALA A 184 6.28 -12.37 -5.37
C ALA A 184 4.96 -11.65 -5.70
N LEU A 185 4.24 -12.09 -6.74
CA LEU A 185 2.99 -11.47 -7.13
C LEU A 185 1.87 -11.93 -6.20
N VAL A 186 1.18 -10.97 -5.59
CA VAL A 186 0.10 -11.22 -4.64
C VAL A 186 -1.08 -10.30 -4.92
N ARG A 187 -2.28 -10.77 -4.60
CA ARG A 187 -3.51 -9.96 -4.55
C ARG A 187 -4.16 -10.12 -3.20
N ALA A 188 -4.31 -9.01 -2.47
CA ALA A 188 -5.17 -8.96 -1.31
C ALA A 188 -6.64 -8.87 -1.75
N ALA A 189 -7.52 -9.62 -1.09
CA ALA A 189 -8.95 -9.59 -1.39
C ALA A 189 -9.52 -8.16 -1.33
N GLY A 190 -10.31 -7.79 -2.35
CA GLY A 190 -10.91 -6.46 -2.48
C GLY A 190 -9.97 -5.39 -3.05
N GLU A 191 -8.68 -5.68 -3.25
CA GLU A 191 -7.76 -4.74 -3.89
C GLU A 191 -7.90 -4.75 -5.41
N ARG A 192 -7.79 -3.56 -6.01
CA ARG A 192 -7.78 -3.37 -7.46
C ARG A 192 -6.47 -3.83 -8.10
N TYR A 193 -5.36 -3.72 -7.39
CA TYR A 193 -4.03 -3.97 -7.93
C TYR A 193 -3.45 -5.28 -7.43
N ILE A 194 -2.76 -5.98 -8.34
CA ILE A 194 -1.79 -7.01 -8.02
C ILE A 194 -0.48 -6.32 -7.66
N GLU A 195 0.13 -6.73 -6.56
CA GLU A 195 1.37 -6.15 -6.08
C GLU A 195 2.50 -7.18 -6.11
N CYS A 196 3.69 -6.75 -6.54
CA CYS A 196 4.91 -7.51 -6.28
C CYS A 196 5.39 -7.21 -4.87
N ASP A 197 5.13 -8.13 -3.95
CA ASP A 197 5.30 -7.95 -2.50
C ASP A 197 6.70 -7.48 -2.12
N ALA A 198 6.80 -6.21 -1.70
CA ALA A 198 8.06 -5.55 -1.37
C ALA A 198 8.51 -5.73 0.09
N ARG A 199 7.81 -6.56 0.87
CA ARG A 199 8.23 -6.93 2.22
C ARG A 199 9.63 -7.55 2.18
N GLU A 200 10.40 -7.33 3.24
CA GLU A 200 11.80 -7.73 3.29
C GLU A 200 11.97 -9.24 3.14
N GLU A 201 11.06 -9.98 3.77
CA GLU A 201 11.05 -11.44 3.81
C GLU A 201 10.76 -12.05 2.42
N VAL A 202 10.01 -11.34 1.58
CA VAL A 202 9.63 -11.79 0.23
C VAL A 202 10.58 -11.22 -0.84
N GLY A 203 11.05 -9.99 -0.62
CA GLY A 203 12.05 -9.32 -1.43
C GLY A 203 11.57 -8.84 -2.80
N GLY A 204 10.26 -8.74 -3.07
CA GLY A 204 9.73 -8.20 -4.32
C GLY A 204 10.04 -6.71 -4.51
N CYS A 205 9.71 -6.19 -5.70
CA CYS A 205 10.09 -4.83 -6.11
C CYS A 205 9.01 -3.77 -5.92
N GLY A 206 7.80 -4.17 -5.51
CA GLY A 206 6.71 -3.24 -5.29
C GLY A 206 5.95 -2.77 -6.52
N SER A 207 6.14 -3.40 -7.68
CA SER A 207 5.34 -3.05 -8.86
C SER A 207 3.86 -3.30 -8.62
N LEU A 208 3.03 -2.38 -9.11
CA LEU A 208 1.57 -2.53 -9.16
C LEU A 208 1.14 -2.85 -10.57
N TRP A 209 0.15 -3.73 -10.67
CA TRP A 209 -0.36 -4.27 -11.91
C TRP A 209 -1.88 -4.31 -11.84
N THR A 210 -2.52 -3.94 -12.92
CA THR A 210 -3.93 -4.23 -13.17
C THR A 210 -4.13 -5.72 -13.43
N GLU A 211 -5.38 -6.19 -13.35
CA GLU A 211 -5.74 -7.54 -13.78
C GLU A 211 -5.33 -7.78 -15.24
N GLU A 212 -5.64 -6.83 -16.13
CA GLU A 212 -5.36 -6.93 -17.55
C GLU A 212 -3.85 -7.10 -17.83
N GLU A 213 -3.00 -6.27 -17.22
CA GLU A 213 -1.54 -6.40 -17.35
C GLU A 213 -1.02 -7.75 -16.85
N TYR A 214 -1.63 -8.32 -15.82
CA TYR A 214 -1.29 -9.63 -15.30
C TYR A 214 -1.73 -10.76 -16.25
N GLU A 215 -2.97 -10.70 -16.75
CA GLU A 215 -3.51 -11.68 -17.70
C GLU A 215 -2.69 -11.72 -19.00
N GLU A 216 -2.33 -10.55 -19.55
CA GLU A 216 -1.45 -10.43 -20.70
C GLU A 216 -0.09 -11.10 -20.46
N HIS A 217 0.47 -10.91 -19.26
CA HIS A 217 1.75 -11.52 -18.87
C HIS A 217 1.67 -13.03 -18.74
N VAL A 218 0.61 -13.54 -18.13
CA VAL A 218 0.38 -14.98 -18.04
C VAL A 218 0.22 -15.56 -19.45
N ALA A 219 -0.52 -14.90 -20.34
CA ALA A 219 -0.69 -15.33 -21.73
C ALA A 219 0.66 -15.39 -22.47
N GLU A 220 1.52 -14.39 -22.30
CA GLU A 220 2.86 -14.37 -22.89
C GLU A 220 3.74 -15.53 -22.37
N LEU A 221 3.75 -15.77 -21.06
CA LEU A 221 4.51 -16.86 -20.44
C LEU A 221 4.06 -18.23 -20.95
N VAL A 222 2.74 -18.45 -21.06
CA VAL A 222 2.17 -19.69 -21.59
C VAL A 222 2.50 -19.83 -23.09
N GLY A 223 2.41 -18.75 -23.87
CA GLY A 223 2.78 -18.70 -25.28
C GLY A 223 4.24 -19.09 -25.52
N ARG A 224 5.17 -18.50 -24.76
CA ARG A 224 6.61 -18.83 -24.81
C ARG A 224 6.89 -20.29 -24.48
N ARG A 225 6.24 -20.85 -23.45
CA ARG A 225 6.36 -22.28 -23.11
C ARG A 225 5.89 -23.20 -24.24
N ARG A 226 4.78 -22.85 -24.91
CA ARG A 226 4.27 -23.62 -26.06
C ARG A 226 5.23 -23.57 -27.24
N GLN A 227 5.83 -22.42 -27.54
CA GLN A 227 6.83 -22.28 -28.61
C GLN A 227 8.11 -23.07 -28.31
N SER A 228 8.65 -22.96 -27.10
CA SER A 228 9.85 -23.70 -26.67
C SER A 228 9.66 -25.22 -26.79
N ARG A 229 8.50 -25.75 -26.36
CA ARG A 229 8.15 -27.16 -26.55
C ARG A 229 8.11 -27.59 -28.02
N LYS A 230 7.57 -26.75 -28.91
CA LYS A 230 7.55 -27.03 -30.37
C LYS A 230 8.97 -27.06 -30.96
N VAL A 231 9.86 -26.15 -30.54
CA VAL A 231 11.26 -26.13 -30.98
C VAL A 231 11.98 -27.40 -30.53
N SER A 232 11.90 -27.77 -29.24
CA SER A 232 12.54 -28.99 -28.73
C SER A 232 12.00 -30.27 -29.38
N ALA A 233 10.71 -30.34 -29.71
CA ALA A 233 10.12 -31.48 -30.43
C ALA A 233 10.63 -31.57 -31.89
N LYS A 234 10.82 -30.42 -32.56
CA LYS A 234 11.40 -30.37 -33.92
C LYS A 234 12.87 -30.76 -33.92
N THR A 235 13.67 -30.30 -32.95
CA THR A 235 15.09 -30.68 -32.81
C THR A 235 15.24 -32.18 -32.54
N LYS A 236 14.39 -32.79 -31.70
CA LYS A 236 14.44 -34.25 -31.46
C LYS A 236 14.07 -35.07 -32.69
N ARG A 237 13.22 -34.57 -33.60
CA ARG A 237 12.86 -35.27 -34.85
C ARG A 237 13.94 -35.16 -35.93
N GLY A 238 14.68 -34.05 -35.99
CA GLY A 238 15.73 -33.84 -37.00
C GLY A 238 17.10 -34.47 -36.69
N VAL A 239 17.26 -35.11 -35.52
CA VAL A 239 18.48 -35.87 -35.15
C VAL A 239 18.28 -37.38 -35.34
N ALA A 240 17.08 -37.80 -35.75
CA ALA A 240 16.73 -39.20 -35.99
C ALA A 240 16.71 -39.58 -37.49
N GLU A 241 17.27 -38.74 -38.36
CA GLU A 241 17.49 -39.00 -39.80
C GLU A 241 18.98 -39.07 -40.11
#